data_AF-A0A093PZC8-F1
#
_entry.id   AF-A0A093PZC8-F1
#
_cell.length_a   1.000
_cell.length_b   1.000
_cell.length_c   1.000
_cell.angle_alpha   90.00
_cell.angle_beta   90.00
_cell.angle_gamma   90.00
#
_symmetry.space_group_name_H-M   'P 1'
#
loop_
_entity.id
_entity.type
_entity.pdbx_description
1 polymer ?
#
loop_
_entity_poly.entity_id
_entity_poly.type
_entity_poly.pdbx_seq_one_letter_code
_entity_poly.pdbx_strand_id
1 'polypeptide(L)' 'EAGPTMVGDEHSDPNLMDFLGARKRNMPGNNFCEYYVNDVPRVVLDKLEKLGYRVVSMTGVGQTLVWCLHRE' A
#
# COMPACT_ATOMS: atom_id res chain seq x y z
N GLU A 1 -12.97 7.95 -7.16
CA GLU A 1 -11.82 7.31 -6.51
C GLU A 1 -12.30 6.63 -5.24
N ALA A 2 -11.93 5.37 -5.01
CA ALA A 2 -12.31 4.58 -3.84
C ALA A 2 -11.14 3.67 -3.45
N GLY A 3 -11.09 3.26 -2.18
CA GLY A 3 -10.26 2.14 -1.74
C GLY A 3 -10.92 0.79 -2.06
N PRO A 4 -10.35 -0.33 -1.58
CA PRO A 4 -9.17 -0.41 -0.72
C PRO A 4 -7.85 -0.20 -1.48
N THR A 5 -6.82 0.28 -0.78
CA THR A 5 -5.45 0.38 -1.29
C THR A 5 -4.59 -0.72 -0.65
N MET A 6 -3.93 -1.54 -1.47
CA MET A 6 -2.93 -2.50 -0.99
C MET A 6 -1.62 -1.76 -0.69
N VAL A 7 -1.04 -2.00 0.48
CA VAL A 7 0.10 -1.21 1.01
C VAL A 7 1.30 -2.05 1.44
N GLY A 8 1.19 -3.38 1.42
CA GLY A 8 2.29 -4.25 1.78
C GLY A 8 1.99 -5.73 1.59
N ASP A 9 3.04 -6.51 1.70
CA ASP A 9 3.07 -7.98 1.67
C ASP A 9 3.36 -8.55 3.06
N GLU A 10 3.61 -9.86 3.15
CA GLU A 10 3.85 -10.54 4.43
C GLU A 10 5.15 -10.14 5.15
N HIS A 11 6.11 -9.52 4.44
CA HIS A 11 7.42 -9.11 4.93
C HIS A 11 7.55 -7.61 5.15
N SER A 12 6.50 -6.85 4.85
CA SER A 12 6.46 -5.40 5.03
C SER A 12 6.63 -5.00 6.50
N ASP A 13 7.31 -3.87 6.75
CA ASP A 13 7.60 -3.35 8.09
C ASP A 13 6.32 -3.22 8.92
N PRO A 14 6.15 -3.99 10.01
CA PRO A 14 4.95 -3.96 10.83
C PRO A 14 4.62 -2.57 11.40
N ASN A 15 5.64 -1.76 11.73
CA ASN A 15 5.44 -0.42 12.28
C ASN A 15 4.90 0.53 11.21
N LEU A 16 5.38 0.39 9.97
CA LEU A 16 4.86 1.14 8.83
C LEU A 16 3.40 0.75 8.54
N MET A 17 3.10 -0.56 8.56
CA MET A 17 1.74 -1.05 8.33
C MET A 17 0.77 -0.56 9.41
N ASP A 18 1.20 -0.54 10.68
CA ASP A 18 0.41 0.00 11.79
C ASP A 18 0.18 1.51 11.66
N PHE A 19 1.22 2.29 11.32
CA PHE A 19 1.09 3.74 11.06
C PHE A 19 0.08 4.04 9.95
N LEU A 20 0.03 3.23 8.89
CA LEU A 20 -0.94 3.37 7.81
C LEU A 20 -2.37 2.98 8.24
N GLY A 21 -2.53 2.27 9.36
CA GLY A 21 -3.79 1.69 9.82
C GLY A 21 -4.17 0.43 9.02
N ALA A 22 -3.18 -0.29 8.49
CA ALA A 22 -3.39 -1.41 7.58
C ALA A 22 -3.81 -2.68 8.32
N ARG A 23 -4.67 -3.46 7.68
CA ARG A 23 -5.08 -4.79 8.16
C ARG A 23 -4.45 -5.86 7.28
N LYS A 24 -3.92 -6.91 7.90
CA LYS A 24 -3.42 -8.09 7.18
C LYS A 24 -4.59 -9.01 6.84
N ARG A 25 -4.66 -9.49 5.60
CA ARG A 25 -5.61 -10.54 5.18
C ARG A 25 -4.93 -11.55 4.28
N ASN A 26 -5.52 -12.75 4.23
CA ASN A 26 -5.27 -13.75 3.19
C ASN A 26 -6.59 -13.93 2.43
N MET A 27 -6.58 -13.57 1.14
CA MET A 27 -7.75 -13.73 0.28
C MET A 27 -7.87 -15.20 -0.17
N PRO A 28 -9.06 -15.80 -0.20
CA PRO A 28 -9.23 -17.15 -0.70
C PRO A 28 -8.61 -17.33 -2.09
N GLY A 29 -7.72 -18.32 -2.22
CA GLY A 29 -6.97 -18.58 -3.45
C GLY A 29 -5.55 -18.03 -3.47
N ASN A 30 -5.19 -17.15 -2.52
CA ASN A 30 -3.82 -16.65 -2.40
C ASN A 30 -3.00 -17.47 -1.41
N ASN A 31 -1.78 -17.80 -1.79
CA ASN A 31 -0.80 -18.45 -0.91
C ASN A 31 0.03 -17.44 -0.08
N PHE A 32 -0.33 -16.16 -0.13
CA PHE A 32 0.36 -15.07 0.53
C PHE A 32 -0.63 -14.16 1.27
N CYS A 33 -0.13 -13.41 2.25
CA CYS A 33 -0.90 -12.39 2.93
C CYS A 33 -0.57 -11.00 2.38
N GLU A 34 -1.55 -10.10 2.41
CA GLU A 34 -1.41 -8.70 2.01
C GLU A 34 -1.92 -7.77 3.11
N TYR A 35 -1.31 -6.59 3.17
CA TYR A 35 -1.80 -5.47 3.97
C TYR A 35 -2.62 -4.53 3.09
N TYR A 36 -3.78 -4.13 3.59
CA TYR A 36 -4.64 -3.17 2.92
C TYR A 36 -5.21 -2.14 3.88
N VAL A 37 -5.57 -0.98 3.34
CA VAL A 37 -6.34 0.08 4.00
C VAL A 37 -7.58 0.41 3.18
N ASN A 38 -8.63 0.91 3.83
CA ASN A 38 -9.84 1.36 3.12
C ASN A 38 -9.68 2.75 2.49
N ASP A 39 -8.61 3.44 2.82
CA ASP A 39 -8.27 4.76 2.27
C ASP A 39 -8.03 4.69 0.76
N VAL A 40 -8.35 5.77 0.06
CA VAL A 40 -7.98 5.96 -1.36
C VAL A 40 -6.46 6.12 -1.51
N PRO A 41 -5.86 5.78 -2.67
CA PRO A 41 -4.41 5.84 -2.86
C PRO A 41 -3.82 7.22 -2.54
N ARG A 42 -4.51 8.30 -2.90
CA ARG A 42 -4.07 9.68 -2.59
C ARG A 42 -3.80 9.89 -1.09
N VAL A 43 -4.69 9.41 -0.21
CA VAL A 43 -4.54 9.55 1.24
C VAL A 43 -3.37 8.70 1.76
N VAL A 44 -3.13 7.52 1.17
CA VAL A 44 -1.98 6.67 1.52
C VAL A 44 -0.67 7.35 1.11
N LEU A 45 -0.61 7.90 -0.10
CA LEU A 45 0.55 8.64 -0.59
C LEU A 45 0.88 9.85 0.30
N ASP A 46 -0.13 10.62 0.73
CA ASP A 46 0.05 11.74 1.68
C ASP A 46 0.62 11.27 3.04
N LYS A 47 0.22 10.08 3.52
CA LYS A 47 0.77 9.49 4.76
C LYS A 47 2.22 9.04 4.56
N LEU A 48 2.53 8.42 3.43
CA LEU A 48 3.88 7.94 3.11
C LEU A 48 4.86 9.10 2.89
N GLU A 49 4.42 10.21 2.30
CA GLU A 49 5.21 11.44 2.16
C GLU A 49 5.69 11.98 3.51
N LYS A 50 4.83 11.96 4.55
CA LYS A 50 5.21 12.37 5.92
C LYS A 50 6.31 11.51 6.53
N LEU A 51 6.51 10.29 6.02
CA LEU A 51 7.58 9.38 6.43
C LEU A 51 8.81 9.46 5.51
N GLY A 52 8.84 10.41 4.57
CA GLY A 52 9.95 10.64 3.66
C GLY A 52 9.94 9.78 2.39
N TYR A 53 8.87 9.02 2.13
CA TYR A 53 8.76 8.29 0.87
C TYR A 53 8.38 9.24 -0.26
N ARG A 54 9.05 9.10 -1.40
CA ARG A 54 8.76 9.82 -2.63
C ARG A 54 8.29 8.85 -3.72
N VAL A 55 7.26 9.23 -4.47
CA VAL A 55 6.86 8.48 -5.67
C VAL A 55 7.99 8.55 -6.71
N VAL A 56 8.48 7.39 -7.12
CA VAL A 56 9.49 7.23 -8.18
C VAL A 56 8.82 6.98 -9.52
N SER A 57 7.75 6.19 -9.55
CA SER A 57 7.01 5.86 -10.76
C SER A 57 5.57 5.46 -10.44
N MET A 58 4.70 5.57 -11.44
CA MET A 58 3.32 5.08 -11.42
C MET A 58 3.04 4.36 -12.75
N THR A 59 2.37 3.22 -12.67
CA THR A 59 1.95 2.47 -13.86
C THR A 59 0.58 1.82 -13.68
N GLY A 60 -0.09 1.52 -14.79
CA GLY A 60 -1.32 0.73 -14.83
C GLY A 60 -1.05 -0.67 -15.37
N VAL A 61 -1.57 -1.70 -14.71
CA VAL A 61 -1.51 -3.10 -15.15
C VAL A 61 -2.91 -3.70 -15.07
N GLY A 62 -3.53 -3.95 -16.23
CA GLY A 62 -4.91 -4.39 -16.30
C GLY A 62 -5.86 -3.31 -15.75
N GLN A 63 -6.61 -3.64 -14.69
CA GLN A 63 -7.49 -2.71 -13.97
C GLN A 63 -6.85 -2.18 -12.66
N THR A 64 -5.57 -2.43 -12.46
CA THR A 64 -4.84 -2.07 -11.23
C THR A 64 -3.89 -0.91 -11.49
N LEU A 65 -3.86 0.07 -10.60
CA LEU A 65 -2.85 1.12 -10.56
C LEU A 65 -1.79 0.78 -9.49
N VAL A 66 -0.52 0.98 -9.83
CA VAL A 66 0.62 0.69 -8.95
C VAL A 66 1.50 1.93 -8.84
N TRP A 67 1.87 2.26 -7.60
CA TRP A 67 2.85 3.30 -7.30
C TRP A 67 4.11 2.65 -6.73
N CYS A 68 5.25 3.00 -7.29
CA CYS A 68 6.56 2.66 -6.75
C CYS A 68 7.09 3.86 -5.98
N LEU A 69 7.40 3.66 -4.70
CA LEU A 69 7.92 4.69 -3.80
C LEU A 69 9.31 4.30 -3.30
N HIS A 70 10.14 5.30 -3.02
CA HIS A 70 11.45 5.14 -2.40
C HIS A 70 11.62 6.16 -1.28
N ARG A 71 12.17 5.73 -0.15
CA ARG A 71 12.64 6.63 0.90
C ARG A 71 14.16 6.76 0.75
N GLU A 72 14.62 7.98 0.50
CA GLU A 72 16.05 8.31 0.42
C GLU A 72 16.74 8.18 1.79
#